data_AF-A0A5J6MJB5-F1
#
_entry.id   AF-A0A5J6MJB5-F1
#
_cell.length_a   1.000
_cell.length_b   1.000
_cell.length_c   1.000
_cell.angle_alpha   90.00
_cell.angle_beta   90.00
_cell.angle_gamma   90.00
#
_symmetry.space_group_name_H-M   'P 1'
#
loop_
_entity.id
_entity.type
_entity.pdbx_description
1 polymer ?
#
loop_
_entity_poly.entity_id
_entity_poly.type
_entity_poly.pdbx_seq_one_letter_code
_entity_poly.pdbx_strand_id
1 'polypeptide(L)' 'MKSEKTLDELLDEPIVHLLMGRDGVEAQEVRALVERLRRRIAANDAHPLRQAMSRSHREPDLR' A
#
# COMPACT_ATOMS: atom_id res chain seq x y z
N MET A 1 14.90 3.72 19.64
CA MET A 1 13.64 4.21 19.04
C MET A 1 12.69 3.03 18.95
N LYS A 2 11.42 3.16 19.36
CA LYS A 2 10.43 2.11 19.06
C LYS A 2 10.08 2.24 17.59
N SER A 3 10.26 1.16 16.81
CA SER A 3 9.84 1.12 15.41
C SER A 3 8.33 1.30 15.33
N GLU A 4 7.87 1.96 14.27
CA GLU A 4 6.44 2.03 13.97
C GLU A 4 5.91 0.63 13.69
N LYS A 5 4.74 0.30 14.24
CA LYS A 5 4.13 -1.01 14.03
C LYS A 5 3.61 -1.11 12.61
N THR A 6 3.77 -2.28 12.02
CA THR A 6 3.16 -2.60 10.73
C THR A 6 1.65 -2.71 10.87
N LEU A 7 0.93 -2.57 9.74
CA LEU A 7 -0.52 -2.78 9.72
C LEU A 7 -0.89 -4.18 10.22
N ASP A 8 -0.16 -5.21 9.84
CA ASP A 8 -0.46 -6.58 10.26
C ASP A 8 -0.31 -6.74 11.78
N GLU A 9 0.74 -6.17 12.37
CA GLU A 9 0.92 -6.17 13.82
C GLU A 9 -0.18 -5.41 14.54
N LEU A 10 -0.63 -4.26 13.99
CA LEU A 10 -1.76 -3.49 14.55
C LEU A 10 -3.07 -4.28 14.49
N LEU A 11 -3.34 -4.94 13.37
CA LEU A 11 -4.55 -5.73 13.19
C LEU A 11 -4.61 -6.92 14.13
N ASP A 12 -3.47 -7.45 14.59
CA ASP A 12 -3.43 -8.55 15.55
C ASP A 12 -3.57 -8.07 17.02
N GLU A 13 -3.69 -6.76 17.27
CA GLU A 13 -3.86 -6.25 18.62
C GLU A 13 -5.29 -6.42 19.15
N PRO A 14 -5.48 -6.98 20.37
CA PRO A 14 -6.82 -7.19 20.93
C PRO A 14 -7.66 -5.91 21.02
N ILE A 15 -7.04 -4.77 21.34
CA ILE A 15 -7.75 -3.49 21.40
C ILE A 15 -8.24 -3.04 20.02
N VAL A 16 -7.49 -3.34 18.96
CA VAL A 16 -7.85 -3.02 17.59
C VAL A 16 -9.02 -3.89 17.17
N HIS A 17 -9.01 -5.20 17.46
CA HIS A 17 -10.17 -6.07 17.21
C HIS A 17 -11.45 -5.57 17.88
N LEU A 18 -11.38 -5.09 19.12
CA LEU A 18 -12.54 -4.54 19.82
C LEU A 18 -13.08 -3.28 19.13
N LEU A 19 -12.20 -2.37 18.70
CA LEU A 19 -12.59 -1.16 17.98
C LEU A 19 -13.21 -1.50 16.61
N MET A 20 -12.61 -2.45 15.89
CA MET A 20 -13.11 -2.92 14.61
C MET A 20 -14.49 -3.55 14.75
N GLY A 21 -14.69 -4.43 15.74
CA GLY A 21 -16.00 -5.04 16.02
C GLY A 21 -17.06 -4.01 16.41
N ARG A 22 -16.71 -2.98 17.17
CA ARG A 22 -17.61 -1.85 17.47
C ARG A 22 -18.07 -1.15 16.18
N ASP A 23 -17.16 -1.00 15.23
CA ASP A 23 -17.40 -0.28 13.98
C ASP A 23 -17.90 -1.19 12.85
N GLY A 24 -18.12 -2.48 13.13
CA GLY A 24 -18.62 -3.46 12.17
C GLY A 24 -17.62 -3.82 11.06
N VAL A 25 -16.32 -3.76 11.36
CA VAL A 25 -15.23 -4.03 10.42
C VAL A 25 -14.51 -5.32 10.82
N GLU A 26 -14.18 -6.17 9.86
CA GLU A 26 -13.38 -7.37 10.10
C GLU A 26 -11.92 -7.20 9.65
N ALA A 27 -10.97 -7.76 10.41
CA ALA A 27 -9.54 -7.68 10.08
C ALA A 27 -9.23 -8.24 8.68
N GLN A 28 -9.94 -9.30 8.28
CA GLN A 28 -9.79 -9.91 6.97
C GLN A 28 -10.21 -8.98 5.83
N GLU A 29 -11.23 -8.14 6.03
CA GLU A 29 -11.70 -7.18 5.03
C GLU A 29 -10.67 -6.08 4.79
N VAL A 30 -10.03 -5.60 5.86
CA VAL A 30 -8.95 -4.61 5.78
C VAL A 30 -7.75 -5.18 5.03
N ARG A 31 -7.32 -6.40 5.38
CA ARG A 31 -6.22 -7.08 4.68
C ARG A 31 -6.54 -7.26 3.19
N ALA A 32 -7.75 -7.70 2.86
CA ALA A 32 -8.18 -7.86 1.48
C ALA A 32 -8.22 -6.53 0.71
N LEU A 33 -8.65 -5.45 1.35
CA LEU A 33 -8.66 -4.11 0.75
C LEU A 33 -7.25 -3.63 0.43
N VAL A 34 -6.33 -3.74 1.39
CA VAL A 34 -4.94 -3.32 1.22
C VAL A 34 -4.26 -4.13 0.12
N GLU A 35 -4.49 -5.43 0.07
CA GLU A 35 -3.95 -6.30 -0.98
C GLU A 35 -4.47 -5.91 -2.37
N ARG A 36 -5.77 -5.60 -2.51
CA ARG A 36 -6.33 -5.07 -3.77
C ARG A 36 -5.67 -3.76 -4.19
N LEU A 37 -5.44 -2.86 -3.23
CA LEU A 37 -4.78 -1.57 -3.49
C LEU A 37 -3.33 -1.76 -3.92
N ARG A 38 -2.58 -2.64 -3.25
CA ARG A 38 -1.20 -2.98 -3.62
C ARG A 38 -1.12 -3.51 -5.06
N ARG A 39 -2.01 -4.43 -5.43
CA ARG A 39 -2.08 -4.95 -6.80
C ARG A 39 -2.39 -3.85 -7.83
N ARG A 40 -3.31 -2.94 -7.50
CA ARG A 40 -3.63 -1.80 -8.37
C ARG A 40 -2.45 -0.86 -8.56
N ILE A 41 -1.73 -0.55 -7.48
CA ILE A 41 -0.52 0.29 -7.53
C ILE A 41 0.54 -0.39 -8.39
N ALA A 42 0.84 -1.67 -8.12
CA ALA A 42 1.81 -2.44 -8.88
C ALA A 42 1.45 -2.53 -10.38
N ALA A 43 0.16 -2.73 -10.71
CA ALA A 43 -0.30 -2.74 -12.11
C ALA A 43 -0.16 -1.37 -12.79
N ASN A 44 -0.40 -0.28 -12.05
CA ASN A 44 -0.26 1.07 -12.57
C ASN A 44 1.21 1.49 -12.75
N ASP A 45 2.11 1.01 -11.89
CA ASP A 45 3.55 1.22 -12.01
C ASP A 45 4.15 0.37 -13.16
N ALA A 46 3.60 -0.83 -13.38
CA ALA A 46 3.96 -1.69 -14.50
C ALA A 46 3.46 -1.16 -15.86
N HIS A 47 2.59 -0.14 -15.89
CA HIS A 47 1.99 0.33 -17.14
C HIS A 47 3.07 0.94 -18.08
N PRO A 48 3.18 0.45 -19.34
CA PRO A 48 4.26 0.85 -20.26
C PRO A 48 4.32 2.34 -20.57
N LEU A 49 3.18 3.05 -20.56
CA LEU A 49 3.12 4.50 -20.76
C LEU A 49 3.86 5.27 -19.65
N ARG A 50 3.78 4.81 -18.40
CA ARG A 50 4.45 5.44 -17.27
C ARG A 50 5.96 5.17 -17.27
N GLN A 51 6.37 3.96 -17.67
CA GLN A 51 7.78 3.62 -17.89
C GLN A 51 8.42 4.40 -19.05
N ALA A 52 7.68 4.61 -20.15
CA ALA A 52 8.13 5.42 -21.28
C ALA A 52 8.32 6.90 -20.88
N MET A 53 7.40 7.46 -20.09
CA MET A 53 7.53 8.83 -19.56
C MET A 53 8.69 8.99 -18.57
N SER A 54 8.94 8.00 -17.71
CA SER A 54 10.11 8.00 -16.82
C SER A 54 11.45 7.83 -17.55
N ARG A 55 11.47 7.17 -18.71
CA ARG A 55 12.67 7.06 -19.57
C ARG A 55 12.93 8.33 -20.37
N SER A 56 11.89 9.02 -20.83
CA SER A 56 12.01 10.25 -21.62
C SER A 56 12.50 11.47 -20.81
N HIS A 57 12.46 11.42 -19.48
CA HIS A 57 12.97 12.50 -18.60
C HIS A 57 14.47 12.36 -18.26
N ARG A 58 15.15 11.32 -18.77
CA ARG A 58 16.62 11.24 -18.82
C ARG A 58 17.07 11.49 -20.25
N GLU A 59 17.12 12.76 -20.65
CA GLU A 59 18.09 13.17 -21.67
C GLU A 59 19.06 14.18 -21.04
N PRO A 60 20.35 14.10 -21.44
CA PRO A 60 21.48 14.56 -20.65
C PRO A 60 21.79 16.03 -20.94
N ASP A 61 22.44 16.67 -19.96
CA ASP A 61 23.22 17.90 -20.18
C ASP A 61 24.07 17.75 -21.45
N LEU A 62 23.66 18.45 -22.51
CA LEU A 62 24.48 18.69 -23.68
C LEU A 62 25.36 19.90 -23.36
N ARG A 63 26.66 19.58 -23.29
CA ARG A 63 27.86 20.43 -23.25
C ARG A 63 27.69 21.90 -23.66
#